data_AF-A0AAW5TIE9-F1
#
_entry.id   AF-A0AAW5TIE9-F1
#
_cell.length_a   1.000
_cell.length_b   1.000
_cell.length_c   1.000
_cell.angle_alpha   90.00
_cell.angle_beta   90.00
_cell.angle_gamma   90.00
#
_symmetry.space_group_name_H-M   'P 1'
#
loop_
_entity.id
_entity.type
_entity.pdbx_description
1 polymer ?
#
loop_
_entity_poly.entity_id
_entity_poly.type
_entity_poly.pdbx_seq_one_letter_code
_entity_poly.pdbx_strand_id
1 'polypeptide(L)' 'GYGQLTDDGKIYRYMPIENYIAFYFIEQHTVNVARIMNSKQNWAKLFNK' A
#
# COMPACT_ATOMS: atom_id res chain seq x y z
N GLY A 1 3.48 -11.71 4.77
CA GLY A 1 4.35 -10.52 4.92
C GLY A 1 4.24 -9.67 3.66
N TYR A 2 4.22 -8.34 3.77
CA TYR A 2 4.18 -7.42 2.62
C TYR A 2 5.30 -7.79 1.62
N GLY A 3 4.91 -8.34 0.47
CA GLY A 3 5.84 -8.99 -0.47
C GLY A 3 5.29 -10.25 -1.15
N GLN A 4 4.10 -10.73 -0.77
CA GLN A 4 3.41 -11.78 -1.52
C GLN A 4 2.89 -11.19 -2.84
N LEU A 5 3.22 -11.84 -3.96
CA LEU A 5 2.54 -11.64 -5.25
C LEU A 5 1.04 -11.73 -4.98
N THR A 6 0.32 -10.62 -5.19
CA THR A 6 -1.13 -10.61 -5.15
C THR A 6 -1.67 -11.37 -6.35
N ASP A 7 -2.96 -11.74 -6.33
CA ASP A 7 -3.57 -12.55 -7.40
C ASP A 7 -3.45 -11.90 -8.79
N ASP A 8 -3.21 -10.59 -8.86
CA ASP A 8 -2.95 -9.82 -10.07
C ASP A 8 -1.46 -9.83 -10.52
N GLY A 9 -0.60 -10.61 -9.86
CA GLY A 9 0.83 -10.73 -10.16
C GLY A 9 1.66 -9.51 -9.75
N LYS A 10 1.10 -8.58 -8.97
CA LYS A 10 1.79 -7.35 -8.58
C LYS A 10 2.40 -7.45 -7.18
N ILE A 11 3.47 -6.69 -6.97
CA ILE A 11 4.10 -6.55 -5.66
C ILE A 11 3.75 -5.17 -5.11
N TYR A 12 2.75 -5.14 -4.23
CA TYR A 12 2.35 -3.92 -3.55
C TYR A 12 3.32 -3.59 -2.40
N ARG A 13 3.69 -2.31 -2.33
CA ARG A 13 4.47 -1.69 -1.28
C ARG A 13 3.67 -0.55 -0.68
N TYR A 14 4.09 -0.08 0.49
CA TYR A 14 3.51 1.12 1.08
C TYR A 14 4.59 2.15 1.40
N MET A 15 4.24 3.42 1.29
CA MET A 15 5.06 4.56 1.69
C MET A 15 4.25 5.47 2.62
N PRO A 16 4.72 5.71 3.85
CA PRO A 16 4.12 6.74 4.69
C PRO A 16 4.44 8.13 4.12
N ILE A 17 3.43 9.00 4.05
CA ILE A 17 3.52 10.38 3.58
C ILE A 17 2.73 11.24 4.57
N GLU A 18 3.41 11.87 5.51
CA GLU A 18 2.80 12.62 6.61
C GLU A 18 1.68 11.85 7.34
N ASN A 19 0.44 12.35 7.29
CA ASN A 19 -0.75 11.72 7.86
C ASN A 19 -1.43 10.74 6.89
N TYR A 20 -0.69 10.20 5.93
CA TYR A 20 -1.21 9.28 4.92
C TYR A 20 -0.26 8.09 4.73
N ILE A 21 -0.83 7.04 4.17
CA ILE A 21 -0.09 5.88 3.65
C ILE A 21 -0.51 5.67 2.20
N ALA A 22 0.47 5.64 1.31
CA ALA A 22 0.27 5.35 -0.10
C ALA A 22 0.62 3.90 -0.37
N PHE A 23 -0.30 3.15 -0.98
CA PHE A 23 -0.07 1.80 -1.48
C PHE A 23 0.23 1.89 -2.97
N TYR A 24 1.36 1.35 -3.40
CA TYR A 24 1.86 1.49 -4.75
C TYR A 24 2.55 0.21 -5.24
N PHE A 25 2.68 0.08 -6.56
CA PHE A 25 3.51 -0.94 -7.19
C PHE A 25 4.35 -0.30 -8.30
N ILE A 26 5.45 -0.95 -8.65
CA ILE A 26 6.36 -0.49 -9.72
C ILE A 26 6.22 -1.47 -10.88
N GLU A 27 5.94 -0.94 -12.07
CA GLU A 27 5.84 -1.71 -13.30
C GLU A 27 6.51 -0.93 -14.42
N GLN A 28 7.44 -1.56 -15.16
CA GLN A 28 8.15 -0.95 -16.28
C GLN A 28 8.74 0.45 -15.98
N HIS A 29 9.29 0.65 -14.78
CA HIS A 29 9.83 1.94 -14.28
C HIS A 29 8.78 3.03 -14.01
N THR A 30 7.50 2.69 -14.04
CA THR A 30 6.39 3.57 -13.64
C THR A 30 5.91 3.22 -12.24
N VAL A 31 5.72 4.24 -11.40
CA VAL A 31 5.13 4.09 -10.07
C VAL A 31 3.62 4.27 -10.20
N ASN A 32 2.87 3.22 -9.90
CA ASN A 32 1.41 3.22 -9.93
C ASN A 32 0.86 3.24 -8.51
N VAL A 33 0.05 4.25 -8.18
CA VAL A 33 -0.59 4.38 -6.87
C VAL A 33 -1.96 3.71 -6.91
N ALA A 34 -2.14 2.66 -6.11
CA ALA A 34 -3.40 1.94 -6.04
C ALA A 34 -4.37 2.54 -5.02
N ARG A 35 -3.86 3.07 -3.90
CA ARG A 35 -4.68 3.69 -2.86
C ARG A 35 -3.88 4.64 -1.99
N ILE A 36 -4.52 5.72 -1.55
CA ILE A 36 -4.03 6.61 -0.49
C ILE A 36 -5.02 6.55 0.66
N MET A 37 -4.52 6.37 1.88
CA MET A 37 -5.36 6.29 3.08
C MET A 37 -4.84 7.24 4.16
N ASN A 38 -5.74 7.90 4.89
CA ASN A 38 -5.35 8.72 6.04
C ASN A 38 -4.92 7.83 7.21
N SER A 39 -3.78 8.17 7.83
CA SER A 39 -3.16 7.41 8.90
C SER A 39 -3.90 7.48 10.23
N LYS A 40 -4.69 8.53 10.48
CA LYS A 40 -5.44 8.67 11.73
C LYS A 40 -6.69 7.80 11.79
N GLN A 41 -7.23 7.35 10.65
CA GLN A 41 -8.52 6.66 10.62
C GLN A 41 -8.45 5.13 10.49
N ASN A 42 -7.32 4.54 10.05
CA ASN A 42 -7.36 3.16 9.54
C ASN A 42 -6.32 2.16 10.04
N TRP A 43 -5.31 2.57 10.81
CA TRP A 43 -4.26 1.61 11.22
C TRP A 43 -4.80 0.54 12.18
N ALA A 44 -5.61 0.95 13.17
CA ALA A 44 -6.19 0.04 14.14
C ALA A 44 -7.22 -0.96 13.54
N LYS A 45 -7.81 -0.68 12.37
CA LYS A 45 -8.74 -1.60 11.70
C LYS A 45 -8.05 -2.55 10.71
N LEU A 46 -6.87 -2.20 10.20
CA LEU A 46 -6.14 -3.00 9.22
C LEU A 46 -5.29 -4.12 9.85
N PHE A 47 -4.80 -3.92 11.08
CA PHE A 47 -3.96 -4.90 11.79
C PHE A 47 -4.72 -5.73 12.84
N ASN A 48 -6.02 -5.46 13.01
CA ASN A 48 -6.85 -6.20 13.95
C ASN A 48 -7.69 -7.21 13.17
N LYS A 49 -7.09 -8.38 12.91
CA LYS A 49 -7.81 -9.59 12.54
C LYS A 49 -7.13 -10.79 13.19
#